data_AF-A0A078FXF6-F1
#
_entry.id   AF-A0A078FXF6-F1
#
_cell.length_a   1.000
_cell.length_b   1.000
_cell.length_c   1.000
_cell.angle_alpha   90.00
_cell.angle_beta   90.00
_cell.angle_gamma   90.00
#
_symmetry.space_group_name_H-M   'P 1'
#
loop_
_entity.id
_entity.type
_entity.pdbx_description
1 polymer ?
#
loop_
_entity_poly.entity_id
_entity_poly.type
_entity_poly.pdbx_seq_one_letter_code
_entity_poly.pdbx_strand_id
1 'polypeptide(L)'
;MGVGPILNFKKKLITGRPKKQIRKNPETFCCRGHHVMLKRSCETVTFSELKHEELEALVKFIYSDGSGLSAKEKEHVRSLYVTADKYEIPHLRDLCRNELVKSLNLSNALEVLELSLIPLDNALHDAAFCYIINNLKTIANSLEFKLFATRNTDLTVEIIRAYMARRNIYY
;
A
#
# COMPACT_ATOMS: atom_id res chain seq x y z
N MET A 1 -5.66 -20.60 14.80
CA MET A 1 -4.54 -19.62 14.83
C MET A 1 -3.53 -20.08 13.80
N GLY A 2 -3.67 -19.60 12.56
CA GLY A 2 -2.82 -20.00 11.44
C GLY A 2 -1.50 -19.24 11.48
N VAL A 3 -0.40 -19.96 11.40
CA VAL A 3 0.95 -19.38 11.33
C VAL A 3 1.08 -18.71 9.96
N GLY A 4 1.11 -17.38 9.94
CA GLY A 4 1.29 -16.60 8.71
C GLY A 4 2.64 -16.92 8.03
N PRO A 5 2.77 -16.65 6.73
CA PRO A 5 3.97 -16.97 5.97
C PRO A 5 5.22 -16.23 6.50
N ILE A 6 6.33 -16.95 6.54
CA ILE A 6 7.60 -16.54 7.13
C ILE A 6 8.56 -16.10 6.02
N LEU A 7 9.16 -14.91 6.12
CA LEU A 7 10.20 -14.47 5.18
C LEU A 7 11.44 -13.89 5.89
N ASN A 8 12.63 -14.16 5.36
CA ASN A 8 13.90 -13.66 5.92
C ASN A 8 14.39 -12.43 5.15
N PHE A 9 14.55 -11.28 5.81
CA PHE A 9 15.08 -10.06 5.20
C PHE A 9 16.37 -9.59 5.89
N LYS A 10 17.27 -8.96 5.12
CA LYS A 10 18.39 -8.19 5.70
C LYS A 10 17.94 -6.76 5.96
N LYS A 11 17.98 -6.32 7.22
CA LYS A 11 17.69 -4.96 7.72
C LYS A 11 18.30 -3.82 6.89
N LYS A 12 19.42 -4.09 6.20
CA LYS A 12 20.14 -3.12 5.37
C LYS A 12 19.43 -2.71 4.07
N LEU A 13 18.40 -3.44 3.61
CA LEU A 13 17.60 -3.04 2.43
C LEU A 13 16.45 -2.08 2.76
N ILE A 14 15.97 -2.04 4.01
CA ILE A 14 14.73 -1.35 4.37
C ILE A 14 14.99 0.15 4.63
N THR A 15 16.18 0.53 5.11
CA THR A 15 16.47 1.92 5.52
C THR A 15 17.50 2.65 4.65
N GLY A 16 17.83 2.13 3.47
CA GLY A 16 18.82 2.78 2.61
C GLY A 16 18.70 2.34 1.17
N ARG A 17 18.48 3.31 0.25
CA ARG A 17 18.62 3.09 -1.19
C ARG A 17 19.88 2.26 -1.45
N PRO A 18 19.81 1.11 -2.14
CA PRO A 18 21.01 0.37 -2.49
C PRO A 18 21.81 1.21 -3.49
N LYS A 19 22.81 1.95 -2.99
CA LYS A 19 23.84 2.54 -3.85
C LYS A 19 24.52 1.39 -4.59
N LYS A 20 24.45 1.46 -5.92
CA LYS A 20 25.17 0.65 -6.89
C LYS A 20 26.54 0.22 -6.36
N GLN A 21 26.68 -1.04 -5.95
CA GLN A 21 27.89 -1.86 -6.11
C GLN A 21 27.63 -3.27 -5.61
N ILE A 22 27.02 -4.09 -6.47
CA ILE A 22 27.22 -5.53 -6.39
C ILE A 22 28.59 -5.78 -7.02
N ARG A 23 29.64 -5.77 -6.20
CA ARG A 23 30.94 -6.32 -6.60
C ARG A 23 30.70 -7.80 -6.95
N LYS A 24 31.12 -8.18 -8.15
CA LYS A 24 31.21 -9.58 -8.57
C LYS A 24 32.00 -10.36 -7.52
N ASN A 25 31.52 -11.58 -7.26
CA ASN A 25 32.14 -12.65 -6.50
C ASN A 25 33.68 -12.59 -6.49
N PRO A 26 34.33 -12.72 -5.33
CA PRO A 26 35.55 -13.50 -5.26
C PRO A 26 35.38 -14.61 -4.24
N GLU A 27 35.59 -15.82 -4.76
CA GLU A 27 35.86 -17.02 -4.01
C GLU A 27 36.98 -16.76 -2.99
N THR A 28 36.82 -17.36 -1.80
CA THR A 28 37.87 -17.74 -0.85
C THR A 28 39.07 -16.80 -0.69
N PHE A 29 39.03 -15.94 0.33
CA PHE A 29 40.26 -15.45 0.97
C PHE A 29 40.51 -16.22 2.26
N CYS A 30 41.54 -17.06 2.25
CA CYS A 30 42.09 -17.70 3.44
C CYS A 30 43.38 -16.97 3.84
N CYS A 31 43.31 -16.15 4.88
CA CYS A 31 44.48 -15.78 5.67
C CYS A 31 44.28 -16.29 7.10
N ARG A 32 45.08 -17.32 7.41
CA ARG A 32 45.40 -17.95 8.71
C ARG A 32 44.74 -17.37 9.97
N GLY A 33 44.02 -18.24 10.68
CA GLY A 33 44.25 -18.41 12.12
C GLY A 33 43.17 -17.96 13.10
N HIS A 34 42.13 -17.25 12.68
CA HIS A 34 40.96 -16.99 13.53
C HIS A 34 39.68 -17.21 12.73
N HIS A 35 39.01 -18.34 12.95
CA HIS A 35 37.63 -18.53 12.50
C HIS A 35 36.70 -17.60 13.30
N VAL A 36 36.66 -16.31 12.94
CA VAL A 36 35.53 -15.47 13.32
C VAL A 36 34.41 -15.81 12.35
N MET A 37 33.57 -16.76 12.75
CA MET A 37 32.28 -17.00 12.11
C MET A 37 31.44 -15.73 12.28
N LEU A 38 31.43 -14.86 11.27
CA LEU A 38 30.40 -13.83 11.14
C LEU A 38 29.08 -14.57 10.88
N LYS A 39 28.42 -14.97 11.96
CA LYS A 39 27.07 -15.53 11.93
C LYS A 39 26.21 -14.55 11.13
N ARG A 40 25.81 -14.95 9.92
CA ARG A 40 24.77 -14.25 9.17
C ARG A 40 23.53 -14.33 10.05
N SER A 41 23.22 -13.25 10.78
CA SER A 41 21.94 -13.11 11.47
C SER A 41 20.87 -13.01 10.40
N CYS A 42 20.22 -14.14 10.12
CA CYS A 42 18.96 -14.14 9.38
C CYS A 42 17.91 -13.65 10.37
N GLU A 43 17.44 -12.41 10.18
CA GLU A 43 16.27 -11.91 10.89
C GLU A 43 15.04 -12.33 10.09
N THR A 44 14.17 -13.07 10.76
CA THR A 44 12.91 -13.55 10.21
C THR A 44 11.83 -12.52 10.49
N VAL A 45 11.18 -12.03 9.44
CA VAL A 45 10.04 -11.12 9.52
C VAL A 45 8.79 -11.88 9.09
N THR A 46 7.82 -11.95 10.00
CA THR A 46 6.51 -12.56 9.76
C THR A 46 5.50 -11.51 9.31
N PHE A 47 4.78 -11.80 8.22
CA PHE A 47 3.69 -10.96 7.72
C PHE A 47 2.37 -11.68 7.98
N SER A 48 1.80 -11.51 9.18
CA SER A 48 0.56 -12.18 9.58
C SER A 48 -0.67 -11.72 8.78
N GLU A 49 -0.63 -10.50 8.27
CA GLU A 49 -1.78 -9.85 7.64
C GLU A 49 -1.90 -10.18 6.16
N LEU A 50 -0.84 -10.76 5.59
CA LEU A 50 -0.75 -11.05 4.16
C LEU A 50 -1.02 -12.52 3.88
N LYS A 51 -1.83 -12.76 2.86
CA LYS A 51 -1.95 -14.05 2.20
C LYS A 51 -0.69 -14.36 1.40
N HIS A 52 -0.55 -15.62 1.00
CA HIS A 52 0.62 -16.09 0.25
C HIS A 52 0.88 -15.26 -1.02
N GLU A 53 -0.17 -14.97 -1.79
CA GLU A 53 -0.08 -14.23 -3.05
C GLU A 53 0.32 -12.77 -2.85
N GLU A 54 -0.20 -12.13 -1.80
CA GLU A 54 0.09 -10.74 -1.45
C GLU A 54 1.53 -10.59 -0.94
N LEU A 55 1.99 -11.57 -0.15
CA LEU A 55 3.39 -11.64 0.27
C LEU A 55 4.30 -11.86 -0.94
N GLU A 56 3.94 -12.76 -1.85
CA GLU A 56 4.73 -12.98 -3.07
C GLU A 56 4.83 -11.70 -3.91
N ALA A 57 3.75 -10.93 -4.01
CA ALA A 57 3.76 -9.62 -4.69
C ALA A 57 4.69 -8.62 -3.98
N LEU A 58 4.64 -8.53 -2.65
CA LEU A 58 5.53 -7.67 -1.87
C LEU A 58 7.01 -8.05 -2.08
N VAL A 59 7.31 -9.34 -2.05
CA VAL A 59 8.67 -9.85 -2.25
C VAL A 59 9.16 -9.53 -3.64
N LYS A 60 8.33 -9.78 -4.67
CA LYS A 60 8.66 -9.41 -6.04
C LYS A 60 8.98 -7.92 -6.16
N PHE A 61 8.21 -7.06 -5.51
CA PHE A 61 8.48 -5.64 -5.49
C PHE A 61 9.84 -5.31 -4.86
N ILE A 62 10.16 -5.88 -3.71
CA ILE A 62 11.42 -5.61 -2.99
C ILE A 62 12.65 -6.05 -3.81
N TYR A 63 12.53 -7.11 -4.61
CA TYR A 63 13.58 -7.59 -5.50
C TYR A 63 13.54 -6.96 -6.91
N SER A 64 12.54 -6.16 -7.22
CA SER A 64 12.43 -5.41 -8.47
C SER A 64 13.34 -4.18 -8.48
N ASP A 65 13.40 -3.46 -9.60
CA ASP A 65 14.09 -2.17 -9.68
C ASP A 65 13.34 -1.04 -8.95
N GLY A 66 12.14 -1.33 -8.43
CA GLY A 66 11.27 -0.39 -7.74
C GLY A 66 10.73 0.72 -8.65
N SER A 67 10.79 0.56 -9.97
CA SER A 67 10.36 1.60 -10.91
C SER A 67 8.83 1.76 -10.96
N GLY A 68 8.08 0.71 -10.65
CA GLY A 68 6.63 0.71 -10.66
C GLY A 68 6.02 -0.61 -10.19
N LEU A 69 4.69 -0.69 -10.25
CA LEU A 69 3.92 -1.89 -9.94
C LEU A 69 3.66 -2.69 -11.23
N SER A 70 4.04 -3.96 -11.22
CA SER A 70 3.65 -4.99 -12.19
C SER A 70 2.18 -5.36 -12.05
N ALA A 71 1.65 -6.11 -13.03
CA ALA A 71 0.25 -6.55 -13.03
C ALA A 71 -0.16 -7.32 -11.75
N LYS A 72 0.72 -8.19 -11.25
CA LYS A 72 0.46 -8.96 -10.03
C LYS A 72 0.44 -8.08 -8.77
N GLU A 73 1.28 -7.05 -8.71
CA GLU A 73 1.27 -6.11 -7.58
C GLU A 73 0.04 -5.19 -7.64
N LYS A 74 -0.41 -4.83 -8.83
CA LYS A 74 -1.64 -4.03 -9.02
C LYS A 74 -2.90 -4.77 -8.56
N GLU A 75 -2.96 -6.08 -8.77
CA GLU A 75 -4.06 -6.93 -8.29
C GLU A 75 -4.19 -6.88 -6.75
N HIS A 76 -3.06 -6.82 -6.04
CA HIS A 76 -3.01 -6.78 -4.59
C HIS A 76 -2.69 -5.37 -4.04
N VAL A 77 -2.96 -4.32 -4.81
CA VAL A 77 -2.51 -2.95 -4.49
C VAL A 77 -3.01 -2.46 -3.13
N ARG A 78 -4.21 -2.85 -2.70
CA ARG A 78 -4.79 -2.46 -1.40
C ARG A 78 -4.01 -3.07 -0.23
N SER A 79 -3.76 -4.37 -0.28
CA SER A 79 -3.00 -5.09 0.75
C SER A 79 -1.56 -4.62 0.81
N LEU A 80 -0.96 -4.37 -0.37
CA LEU A 80 0.38 -3.79 -0.46
C LEU A 80 0.44 -2.37 0.09
N TYR A 81 -0.58 -1.54 -0.15
CA TYR A 81 -0.66 -0.18 0.38
C TYR A 81 -0.66 -0.15 1.92
N VAL A 82 -1.55 -0.94 2.54
CA VAL A 82 -1.64 -1.04 4.02
C VAL A 82 -0.35 -1.60 4.61
N THR A 83 0.21 -2.62 3.97
CA THR A 83 1.48 -3.21 4.41
C THR A 83 2.64 -2.24 4.25
N ALA A 84 2.69 -1.50 3.14
CA ALA A 84 3.75 -0.55 2.89
C ALA A 84 3.78 0.56 3.94
N ASP A 85 2.62 0.96 4.46
CA ASP A 85 2.59 1.90 5.58
C ASP A 85 2.98 1.24 6.91
N LYS A 86 2.42 0.07 7.22
CA LYS A 86 2.72 -0.68 8.46
C LYS A 86 4.20 -1.02 8.63
N TYR A 87 4.89 -1.33 7.54
CA TYR A 87 6.31 -1.69 7.53
C TYR A 87 7.21 -0.53 7.07
N GLU A 88 6.68 0.69 7.01
CA GLU A 88 7.41 1.92 6.69
C GLU A 88 8.24 1.80 5.40
N ILE A 89 7.56 1.46 4.29
CA ILE A 89 8.10 1.42 2.93
C ILE A 89 7.46 2.55 2.10
N PRO A 90 7.86 3.84 2.28
CA PRO A 90 7.19 4.98 1.67
C PRO A 90 7.11 4.90 0.14
N HIS A 91 8.16 4.40 -0.50
CA HIS A 91 8.22 4.30 -1.97
C HIS A 91 7.15 3.35 -2.54
N LEU A 92 6.93 2.20 -1.90
CA LEU A 92 5.85 1.28 -2.29
C LEU A 92 4.49 1.91 -2.03
N ARG A 93 4.32 2.55 -0.86
CA ARG A 93 3.08 3.23 -0.49
C ARG A 93 2.70 4.29 -1.53
N ASP A 94 3.66 5.10 -1.97
CA ASP A 94 3.43 6.17 -2.94
C ASP A 94 3.05 5.61 -4.33
N LEU A 95 3.69 4.51 -4.76
CA LEU A 95 3.31 3.81 -5.99
C LEU A 95 1.89 3.22 -5.89
N CYS A 96 1.56 2.58 -4.77
CA CYS A 96 0.22 2.05 -4.52
C CYS A 96 -0.82 3.17 -4.47
N ARG A 97 -0.54 4.30 -3.81
CA ARG A 97 -1.41 5.48 -3.80
C ARG A 97 -1.73 5.94 -5.22
N ASN A 98 -0.71 6.13 -6.04
CA ASN A 98 -0.88 6.59 -7.42
C ASN A 98 -1.73 5.62 -8.24
N GLU A 99 -1.58 4.31 -8.04
CA GLU A 99 -2.40 3.32 -8.72
C GLU A 99 -3.85 3.29 -8.20
N LEU A 100 -4.06 3.43 -6.89
CA LEU A 100 -5.39 3.54 -6.30
C LEU A 100 -6.14 4.76 -6.84
N VAL A 101 -5.48 5.93 -6.91
CA VAL A 101 -6.06 7.15 -7.50
C VAL A 101 -6.40 6.96 -8.97
N LYS A 102 -5.51 6.32 -9.76
CA LYS A 102 -5.75 6.04 -11.19
C LYS A 102 -6.90 5.05 -11.43
N SER A 103 -7.12 4.13 -10.50
CA SER A 103 -8.14 3.09 -10.61
C SER A 103 -9.52 3.51 -10.08
N LEU A 104 -9.66 4.75 -9.57
CA LEU A 104 -10.93 5.28 -9.05
C LEU A 104 -12.04 5.20 -10.11
N ASN A 105 -13.15 4.59 -9.71
CA ASN A 105 -14.36 4.44 -10.49
C ASN A 105 -15.59 4.42 -9.56
N LEU A 106 -16.80 4.43 -10.15
CA LEU A 106 -18.06 4.48 -9.41
C LEU A 106 -18.22 3.33 -8.41
N SER A 107 -17.67 2.15 -8.72
CA SER A 107 -17.84 0.95 -7.90
C SER A 107 -16.86 0.87 -6.73
N ASN A 108 -15.66 1.46 -6.86
CA ASN A 108 -14.61 1.35 -5.84
C ASN A 108 -14.35 2.63 -5.03
N ALA A 109 -14.88 3.79 -5.45
CA ALA A 109 -14.52 5.07 -4.84
C ALA A 109 -14.83 5.13 -3.34
N LEU A 110 -15.96 4.57 -2.90
CA LEU A 110 -16.33 4.51 -1.47
C LEU A 110 -15.35 3.66 -0.66
N GLU A 111 -14.96 2.50 -1.19
CA GLU A 111 -13.99 1.61 -0.54
C GLU A 111 -12.60 2.25 -0.47
N VAL A 112 -12.18 2.95 -1.54
CA VAL A 112 -10.89 3.67 -1.55
C VAL A 112 -10.92 4.85 -0.56
N LEU A 113 -12.05 5.51 -0.40
CA LEU A 113 -12.21 6.56 0.61
C LEU A 113 -12.08 5.99 2.03
N GLU A 114 -12.71 4.84 2.33
CA GLU A 114 -12.53 4.14 3.61
C GLU A 114 -11.05 3.75 3.82
N LEU A 115 -10.40 3.21 2.78
CA LEU A 115 -8.99 2.82 2.81
C LEU A 115 -8.05 4.00 3.09
N SER A 116 -8.39 5.22 2.65
CA SER A 116 -7.59 6.42 2.90
C SER A 116 -7.53 6.88 4.36
N LEU A 117 -8.35 6.29 5.23
CA LEU A 117 -8.34 6.55 6.66
C LEU A 117 -7.36 5.64 7.40
N ILE A 118 -6.95 4.52 6.78
CA ILE A 118 -6.07 3.50 7.37
C ILE A 118 -5.10 3.02 6.29
N PRO A 119 -3.97 3.68 6.10
CA PRO A 119 -3.38 4.80 6.86
C PRO A 119 -4.04 6.14 6.54
N LEU A 120 -3.95 7.12 7.45
CA LEU A 120 -4.41 8.49 7.20
C LEU A 120 -3.56 9.13 6.10
N ASP A 121 -4.09 9.14 4.88
CA ASP A 121 -3.42 9.64 3.69
C ASP A 121 -4.30 10.68 3.01
N ASN A 122 -4.03 11.94 3.34
CA ASN A 122 -4.83 13.07 2.84
C ASN A 122 -4.84 13.14 1.31
N ALA A 123 -3.76 12.75 0.63
CA ALA A 123 -3.72 12.81 -0.83
C ALA A 123 -4.63 11.75 -1.46
N LEU A 124 -4.66 10.52 -0.91
CA LEU A 124 -5.60 9.50 -1.35
C LEU A 124 -7.04 9.87 -0.99
N HIS A 125 -7.23 10.39 0.22
CA HIS A 125 -8.51 10.84 0.74
C HIS A 125 -9.13 11.91 -0.14
N ASP A 126 -8.41 13.01 -0.39
CA ASP A 126 -8.88 14.14 -1.19
C ASP A 126 -9.23 13.70 -2.62
N ALA A 127 -8.43 12.81 -3.22
CA ALA A 127 -8.68 12.29 -4.56
C ALA A 127 -9.98 11.47 -4.61
N ALA A 128 -10.17 10.52 -3.68
CA ALA A 128 -11.38 9.71 -3.60
C ALA A 128 -12.61 10.56 -3.26
N PHE A 129 -12.48 11.47 -2.30
CA PHE A 129 -13.53 12.38 -1.85
C PHE A 129 -14.00 13.31 -2.97
N CYS A 130 -13.06 13.93 -3.71
CA CYS A 130 -13.38 14.76 -4.87
C CYS A 130 -14.07 13.94 -5.98
N TYR A 131 -13.60 12.72 -6.24
CA TYR A 131 -14.24 11.84 -7.22
C TYR A 131 -15.68 11.53 -6.84
N ILE A 132 -15.94 11.22 -5.57
CA ILE A 132 -17.28 10.94 -5.05
C ILE A 132 -18.18 12.17 -5.20
N ILE A 133 -17.73 13.36 -4.77
CA ILE A 133 -18.53 14.59 -4.90
C ILE A 133 -18.92 14.84 -6.36
N ASN A 134 -17.99 14.68 -7.30
CA ASN A 134 -18.25 14.91 -8.72
C ASN A 134 -19.26 13.93 -9.30
N ASN A 135 -19.34 12.72 -8.75
CA ASN A 135 -20.20 11.63 -9.24
C ASN A 135 -21.35 11.28 -8.28
N LEU A 136 -21.59 12.10 -7.26
CA LEU A 136 -22.46 11.73 -6.14
C LEU A 136 -23.89 11.43 -6.58
N LYS A 137 -24.39 12.11 -7.61
CA LYS A 137 -25.73 11.86 -8.18
C LYS A 137 -25.92 10.41 -8.61
N THR A 138 -24.87 9.78 -9.14
CA THR A 138 -24.90 8.38 -9.58
C THR A 138 -24.66 7.45 -8.39
N ILE A 139 -23.65 7.77 -7.57
CA ILE A 139 -23.25 6.95 -6.42
C ILE A 139 -24.37 6.85 -5.37
N ALA A 140 -25.08 7.93 -5.09
CA ALA A 140 -26.12 7.97 -4.06
C ALA A 140 -27.31 7.03 -4.32
N ASN A 141 -27.50 6.59 -5.57
CA ASN A 141 -28.56 5.64 -5.93
C ASN A 141 -28.13 4.18 -5.78
N SER A 142 -26.88 3.92 -5.41
CA SER A 142 -26.33 2.57 -5.31
C SER A 142 -26.57 1.94 -3.94
N LEU A 143 -26.65 0.60 -3.89
CA LEU A 143 -26.76 -0.14 -2.63
C LEU A 143 -25.50 0.03 -1.78
N GLU A 144 -24.34 0.11 -2.42
CA GLU A 144 -23.04 0.31 -1.81
C GLU A 144 -23.00 1.62 -1.03
N PHE A 145 -23.56 2.71 -1.58
CA PHE A 145 -23.66 3.98 -0.87
C PHE A 145 -24.57 3.89 0.35
N LYS A 146 -25.71 3.18 0.26
CA LYS A 146 -26.61 2.99 1.41
C LYS A 146 -25.93 2.21 2.54
N LEU A 147 -25.19 1.16 2.19
CA LEU A 147 -24.41 0.37 3.16
C LEU A 147 -23.28 1.20 3.76
N PHE A 148 -22.55 1.96 2.93
CA PHE A 148 -21.53 2.89 3.35
C PHE A 148 -22.08 3.93 4.34
N ALA A 149 -23.24 4.52 4.05
CA ALA A 149 -23.87 5.54 4.89
C ALA A 149 -24.30 5.02 6.26
N THR A 150 -24.69 3.76 6.33
CA THR A 150 -25.04 3.09 7.59
C THR A 150 -23.79 2.84 8.45
N ARG A 151 -22.64 2.56 7.84
CA ARG A 151 -21.38 2.30 8.54
C ARG A 151 -20.61 3.58 8.91
N ASN A 152 -20.66 4.58 8.04
CA ASN A 152 -19.84 5.79 8.10
C ASN A 152 -20.73 7.04 8.07
N THR A 153 -21.53 7.23 9.12
CA THR A 153 -22.49 8.33 9.18
C THR A 153 -21.81 9.70 9.11
N ASP A 154 -20.71 9.90 9.85
CA ASP A 154 -19.98 11.17 9.86
C ASP A 154 -19.40 11.51 8.48
N LEU A 155 -18.73 10.53 7.86
CA LEU A 155 -18.16 10.71 6.52
C LEU A 155 -19.24 10.98 5.47
N THR A 156 -20.40 10.36 5.62
CA THR A 156 -21.54 10.61 4.74
C THR A 156 -22.07 12.03 4.89
N VAL A 157 -22.22 12.51 6.13
CA VAL A 157 -22.62 13.90 6.39
C VAL A 157 -21.62 14.87 5.76
N GLU A 158 -20.33 14.57 5.83
CA GLU A 158 -19.27 15.37 5.21
C GLU A 158 -19.40 15.41 3.69
N ILE A 159 -19.58 14.25 3.04
CA ILE A 159 -19.80 14.14 1.59
C ILE A 159 -21.02 14.97 1.16
N ILE A 160 -22.15 14.83 1.87
CA ILE A 160 -23.38 15.56 1.55
C ILE A 160 -23.19 17.07 1.72
N ARG A 161 -22.56 17.49 2.82
CA ARG A 161 -22.28 18.90 3.10
C ARG A 161 -21.39 19.51 2.02
N ALA A 162 -20.31 18.83 1.65
CA ALA A 162 -19.38 19.29 0.63
C ALA A 162 -20.04 19.35 -0.76
N TYR A 163 -20.88 18.36 -1.09
CA TYR A 163 -21.66 18.38 -2.32
C TYR A 163 -22.65 19.55 -2.39
N MET A 164 -23.38 19.82 -1.31
CA MET A 164 -24.30 20.96 -1.23
C MET A 164 -23.55 22.30 -1.35
N ALA A 165 -22.44 22.46 -0.63
CA ALA A 165 -21.61 23.65 -0.70
C ALA A 165 -21.09 23.90 -2.13
N ARG A 166 -20.64 22.84 -2.82
CA ARG A 166 -20.21 22.94 -4.23
C ARG A 166 -21.34 23.41 -5.14
N ARG A 167 -22.59 22.99 -4.93
CA ARG A 167 -23.74 23.43 -5.74
C ARG A 167 -24.12 24.89 -5.49
N ASN A 168 -23.98 25.38 -4.27
CA ASN A 168 -24.33 26.75 -3.90
C ASN A 168 -23.35 27.81 -4.42
N ILE A 169 -22.19 27.42 -4.97
CA ILE A 169 -21.24 28.35 -5.61
C ILE A 169 -21.67 28.70 -7.05
N TYR A 170 -22.59 27.93 -7.64
CA TYR A 170 -23.04 28.12 -9.03
C TYR A 170 -24.45 28.74 -9.17
N TYR A 171 -24.98 29.29 -8.08
CA TYR A 171 -26.22 30.10 -8.01
C TYR A 171 -25.95 31.36 -7.19
#